data_AF-A0A0C9VVI4-F1
#
_entry.id   AF-A0A0C9VVI4-F1
#
_cell.length_a   1.000
_cell.length_b   1.000
_cell.length_c   1.000
_cell.angle_alpha   90.00
_cell.angle_beta   90.00
_cell.angle_gamma   90.00
#
_symmetry.space_group_name_H-M   'P 1'
#
loop_
_entity.id
_entity.type
_entity.pdbx_description
1 polymer ?
#
loop_
_entity_poly.entity_id
_entity_poly.type
_entity_poly.pdbx_seq_one_letter_code
_entity_poly.pdbx_strand_id
1 'polypeptide(L)'
;PHKFKNRTLRAAATLSFAKFLCVSSQFCDQHHHLLFKVLETSKDPNIRSNIVIALGDVAVSFSSIIDENSSELYKGLSDDDLVVKKNTLMVLTHLILNGMIKVKGQLGEMAKCLEDEEPRISDLAKLFFTELSTKDNAIYNNLPDVISHLSSGDHAVEEEVFQSTMRYIFSFIEKEKQAENIVEKLCQRFRLSEDPRQWRDIAFCLSLLPFKSERSVKKLIEGLQFYRDKLHEKDVFERFSEILVKARSNKSANKPDTELNEFESILDEHRRQGEEDQAFEKRVEGKKAAAKKKATRRSNRKKTQDADREPESSAPRRRARTQDDEDDMYI
;
A
#
# COMPACT_ATOMS: atom_id res chain seq x y z
N PRO A 1 15.50 -25.58 -17.86
CA PRO A 1 14.98 -25.52 -19.26
C PRO A 1 16.06 -25.66 -20.35
N HIS A 2 17.28 -25.17 -20.12
CA HIS A 2 18.34 -25.13 -21.14
C HIS A 2 18.89 -26.51 -21.55
N LYS A 3 18.95 -27.48 -20.62
CA LYS A 3 19.50 -28.82 -20.88
C LYS A 3 18.46 -29.89 -21.24
N PHE A 4 17.32 -29.90 -20.54
CA PHE A 4 16.24 -30.87 -20.76
C PHE A 4 14.97 -30.14 -21.22
N LYS A 5 14.55 -30.37 -22.48
CA LYS A 5 13.43 -29.67 -23.11
C LYS A 5 12.07 -30.36 -22.93
N ASN A 6 12.05 -31.67 -22.64
CA ASN A 6 10.83 -32.44 -22.50
C ASN A 6 10.03 -31.98 -21.26
N ARG A 7 8.81 -31.49 -21.47
CA ARG A 7 7.94 -30.95 -20.41
C ARG A 7 7.47 -32.03 -19.44
N THR A 8 7.01 -33.17 -19.95
CA THR A 8 6.55 -34.30 -19.15
C THR A 8 7.64 -34.82 -18.22
N LEU A 9 8.86 -34.98 -18.74
CA LEU A 9 10.01 -35.42 -17.93
C LEU A 9 10.31 -34.43 -16.80
N ARG A 10 10.27 -33.11 -17.09
CA ARG A 10 10.48 -32.08 -16.07
C ARG A 10 9.39 -32.09 -15.02
N ALA A 11 8.12 -32.18 -15.42
CA ALA A 11 6.99 -32.25 -14.50
C ALA A 11 7.09 -33.49 -13.58
N ALA A 12 7.39 -34.66 -14.15
CA ALA A 12 7.59 -35.89 -13.39
C ALA A 12 8.76 -35.76 -12.41
N ALA A 13 9.91 -35.24 -12.86
CA ALA A 13 11.08 -35.05 -12.01
C ALA A 13 10.79 -34.07 -10.85
N THR A 14 10.11 -32.95 -11.11
CA THR A 14 9.72 -31.98 -10.08
C THR A 14 8.75 -32.59 -9.08
N LEU A 15 7.75 -33.36 -9.53
CA LEU A 15 6.81 -34.05 -8.64
C LEU A 15 7.50 -35.13 -7.79
N SER A 16 8.40 -35.92 -8.38
CA SER A 16 9.19 -36.90 -7.63
C SER A 16 10.05 -36.21 -6.57
N PHE A 17 10.73 -35.13 -6.92
CA PHE A 17 11.53 -34.34 -6.00
C PHE A 17 10.70 -33.78 -4.84
N ALA A 18 9.55 -33.15 -5.14
CA ALA A 18 8.59 -32.68 -4.15
C ALA A 18 8.18 -33.79 -3.16
N LYS A 19 7.83 -34.97 -3.67
CA LYS A 19 7.45 -36.10 -2.82
C LYS A 19 8.58 -36.55 -1.89
N PHE A 20 9.83 -36.54 -2.34
CA PHE A 20 10.97 -36.84 -1.47
C PHE A 20 11.13 -35.81 -0.34
N LEU A 21 10.88 -34.53 -0.62
CA LEU A 21 10.92 -33.48 0.40
C LEU A 21 9.87 -33.72 1.50
N CYS A 22 8.70 -34.28 1.19
CA CYS A 22 7.68 -34.60 2.20
C CYS A 22 8.03 -35.82 3.09
N VAL A 23 9.01 -36.64 2.71
CA VAL A 23 9.33 -37.89 3.43
C VAL A 23 10.45 -37.71 4.45
N SER A 24 11.47 -36.91 4.13
CA SER A 24 12.66 -36.74 4.99
C SER A 24 12.88 -35.28 5.36
N SER A 25 12.80 -34.99 6.66
CA SER A 25 13.06 -33.65 7.22
C SER A 25 14.47 -33.14 6.85
N GLN A 26 15.48 -33.99 6.95
CA GLN A 26 16.86 -33.64 6.60
C GLN A 26 17.02 -33.33 5.10
N PHE A 27 16.38 -34.11 4.23
CA PHE A 27 16.39 -33.86 2.79
C PHE A 27 15.63 -32.57 2.45
N CYS A 28 14.50 -32.33 3.13
CA CYS A 28 13.73 -31.10 3.01
C CYS A 28 14.57 -29.88 3.35
N ASP A 29 15.17 -29.86 4.53
CA ASP A 29 16.00 -28.77 5.02
C ASP A 29 17.11 -28.41 4.02
N GLN A 30 17.79 -29.42 3.48
CA GLN A 30 18.91 -29.23 2.54
C GLN A 30 18.51 -28.77 1.14
N HIS A 31 17.27 -29.02 0.70
CA HIS A 31 16.92 -28.90 -0.72
C HIS A 31 15.63 -28.13 -1.04
N HIS A 32 14.82 -27.75 -0.05
CA HIS A 32 13.53 -27.07 -0.27
C HIS A 32 13.66 -25.77 -1.07
N HIS A 33 14.75 -25.02 -0.93
CA HIS A 33 15.00 -23.81 -1.73
C HIS A 33 14.98 -24.05 -3.25
N LEU A 34 15.31 -25.27 -3.71
CA LEU A 34 15.23 -25.61 -5.12
C LEU A 34 13.78 -25.58 -5.62
N LEU A 35 12.79 -25.99 -4.81
CA LEU A 35 11.38 -25.88 -5.21
C LEU A 35 10.98 -24.42 -5.42
N PHE A 36 11.31 -23.53 -4.49
CA PHE A 36 11.06 -22.10 -4.62
C PHE A 36 11.75 -21.52 -5.86
N LYS A 37 13.00 -21.93 -6.13
CA LYS A 37 13.69 -21.46 -7.33
C LYS A 37 13.05 -21.95 -8.63
N VAL A 38 12.53 -23.17 -8.65
CA VAL A 38 11.81 -23.69 -9.82
C VAL A 38 10.45 -23.01 -9.97
N LEU A 39 9.75 -22.69 -8.88
CA LEU A 39 8.51 -21.90 -8.90
C LEU A 39 8.74 -20.53 -9.56
N GLU A 40 9.78 -19.82 -9.12
CA GLU A 40 10.15 -18.49 -9.65
C GLU A 40 10.58 -18.52 -11.12
N THR A 41 11.35 -19.53 -11.54
CA THR A 41 12.01 -19.52 -12.86
C THR A 41 11.29 -20.33 -13.95
N SER A 42 10.29 -21.15 -13.58
CA SER A 42 9.60 -22.01 -14.54
C SER A 42 8.56 -21.25 -15.37
N LYS A 43 8.72 -21.28 -16.69
CA LYS A 43 7.72 -20.76 -17.63
C LYS A 43 6.51 -21.69 -17.84
N ASP A 44 6.53 -22.90 -17.28
CA ASP A 44 5.42 -23.87 -17.42
C ASP A 44 4.46 -23.75 -16.24
N PRO A 45 3.21 -23.28 -16.45
CA PRO A 45 2.25 -23.09 -15.37
C PRO A 45 1.86 -24.40 -14.68
N ASN A 46 1.88 -25.54 -15.38
CA ASN A 46 1.60 -26.84 -14.75
C ASN A 46 2.68 -27.20 -13.72
N ILE A 47 3.94 -26.90 -14.03
CA ILE A 47 5.05 -27.13 -13.10
C ILE A 47 4.90 -26.20 -11.89
N ARG A 48 4.63 -24.90 -12.11
CA ARG A 48 4.44 -23.94 -11.01
C ARG A 48 3.27 -24.34 -10.11
N SER A 49 2.13 -24.67 -10.71
CA SER A 49 0.93 -25.14 -10.02
C SER A 49 1.19 -26.39 -9.16
N ASN A 50 1.90 -27.38 -9.72
CA ASN A 50 2.30 -28.58 -8.99
C ASN A 50 3.24 -28.26 -7.81
N ILE A 51 4.16 -27.31 -7.98
CA ILE A 51 5.07 -26.89 -6.91
C ILE A 51 4.31 -26.21 -5.78
N VAL A 52 3.35 -25.34 -6.08
CA VAL A 52 2.51 -24.69 -5.06
C VAL A 52 1.79 -25.72 -4.18
N ILE A 53 1.19 -26.74 -4.80
CA ILE A 53 0.54 -27.84 -4.06
C ILE A 53 1.57 -28.60 -3.23
N ALA A 54 2.71 -28.95 -3.83
CA ALA A 54 3.79 -29.65 -3.14
C ALA A 54 4.34 -28.86 -1.95
N LEU A 55 4.49 -27.54 -2.06
CA LEU A 55 4.91 -26.69 -0.96
C LEU A 55 3.88 -26.69 0.17
N GLY A 56 2.59 -26.80 -0.15
CA GLY A 56 1.53 -27.06 0.81
C GLY A 56 1.73 -28.37 1.58
N ASP A 57 1.97 -29.46 0.86
CA ASP A 57 2.21 -30.77 1.48
C ASP A 57 3.48 -30.78 2.35
N VAL A 58 4.55 -30.10 1.88
CA VAL A 58 5.78 -29.92 2.64
C VAL A 58 5.53 -29.10 3.90
N ALA A 59 4.73 -28.03 3.82
CA ALA A 59 4.39 -27.21 4.99
C ALA A 59 3.56 -27.99 6.02
N VAL A 60 2.71 -28.91 5.58
CA VAL A 60 2.00 -29.84 6.48
C VAL A 60 2.97 -30.82 7.14
N SER A 61 3.97 -31.31 6.40
CA SER A 61 4.94 -32.29 6.90
C SER A 61 6.00 -31.67 7.83
N PHE A 62 6.50 -30.48 7.48
CA PHE A 62 7.64 -29.78 8.10
C PHE A 62 7.39 -28.27 8.16
N SER A 63 6.42 -27.85 8.98
CA SER A 63 5.95 -26.46 9.04
C SER A 63 7.03 -25.43 9.36
N SER A 64 7.98 -25.75 10.24
CA SER A 64 9.05 -24.82 10.64
C SER A 64 9.95 -24.42 9.48
N ILE A 65 10.24 -25.34 8.55
CA ILE A 65 11.13 -25.10 7.40
C ILE A 65 10.45 -24.14 6.40
N ILE A 66 9.13 -24.28 6.23
CA ILE A 66 8.38 -23.43 5.30
C ILE A 66 8.02 -22.07 5.93
N ASP A 67 7.79 -21.98 7.24
CA ASP A 67 7.42 -20.72 7.90
C ASP A 67 8.51 -19.63 7.76
N GLU A 68 9.78 -20.02 7.67
CA GLU A 68 10.92 -19.12 7.41
C GLU A 68 10.94 -18.54 5.99
N ASN A 69 10.39 -19.29 5.02
CA ASN A 69 10.36 -18.93 3.60
C ASN A 69 8.92 -18.67 3.10
N SER A 70 7.99 -18.41 4.02
CA SER A 70 6.57 -18.27 3.72
C SER A 70 6.30 -17.19 2.67
N SER A 71 7.13 -16.15 2.63
CA SER A 71 7.01 -15.06 1.65
C SER A 71 7.12 -15.49 0.19
N GLU A 72 7.89 -16.54 -0.09
CA GLU A 72 8.02 -17.08 -1.44
C GLU A 72 6.73 -17.78 -1.90
N LEU A 73 5.93 -18.31 -0.97
CA LEU A 73 4.64 -18.94 -1.30
C LEU A 73 3.60 -17.89 -1.71
N TYR A 74 3.58 -16.72 -1.06
CA TYR A 74 2.67 -15.63 -1.39
C TYR A 74 2.90 -15.06 -2.80
N LYS A 75 4.11 -15.17 -3.36
CA LYS A 75 4.39 -14.72 -4.74
C LYS A 75 3.49 -15.40 -5.78
N GLY A 76 3.02 -16.61 -5.51
CA GLY A 76 2.09 -17.31 -6.40
C GLY A 76 0.72 -16.62 -6.53
N LEU A 77 0.35 -15.72 -5.61
CA LEU A 77 -0.87 -14.90 -5.72
C LEU A 77 -0.78 -13.83 -6.80
N SER A 78 0.44 -13.48 -7.23
CA SER A 78 0.69 -12.54 -8.33
C SER A 78 1.06 -13.26 -9.65
N ASP A 79 0.84 -14.58 -9.75
CA ASP A 79 1.15 -15.33 -10.97
C ASP A 79 0.21 -14.94 -12.13
N ASP A 80 0.77 -14.86 -13.34
CA ASP A 80 0.03 -14.57 -14.58
C ASP A 80 -1.00 -15.66 -14.92
N ASP A 81 -0.77 -16.90 -14.46
CA ASP A 81 -1.66 -18.03 -14.71
C ASP A 81 -2.70 -18.19 -13.60
N LEU A 82 -3.97 -18.11 -13.97
CA LEU A 82 -5.10 -18.19 -13.04
C LEU A 82 -5.16 -19.50 -12.25
N VAL A 83 -4.69 -20.61 -12.83
CA VAL A 83 -4.68 -21.91 -12.13
C VAL A 83 -3.62 -21.90 -11.03
N VAL A 84 -2.44 -21.34 -11.31
CA VAL A 84 -1.38 -21.18 -10.30
C VAL A 84 -1.84 -20.24 -9.19
N LYS A 85 -2.42 -19.08 -9.55
CA LYS A 85 -2.95 -18.10 -8.58
C LYS A 85 -4.02 -18.72 -7.67
N LYS A 86 -5.01 -19.38 -8.27
CA LYS A 86 -6.07 -20.09 -7.53
C LYS A 86 -5.52 -21.16 -6.59
N ASN A 87 -4.61 -22.01 -7.08
CA ASN A 87 -4.03 -23.07 -6.26
C ASN A 87 -3.20 -22.49 -5.10
N THR A 88 -2.51 -21.37 -5.34
CA THR A 88 -1.77 -20.66 -4.29
C THR A 88 -2.71 -20.16 -3.21
N LEU A 89 -3.81 -19.51 -3.61
CA LEU A 89 -4.80 -19.00 -2.68
C LEU A 89 -5.45 -20.12 -1.87
N MET A 90 -5.76 -21.26 -2.50
CA MET A 90 -6.30 -22.45 -1.82
C MET A 90 -5.30 -23.01 -0.79
N VAL A 91 -4.04 -23.21 -1.19
CA VAL A 91 -3.00 -23.75 -0.31
C VAL A 91 -2.76 -22.82 0.88
N LEU A 92 -2.58 -21.52 0.65
CA LEU A 92 -2.39 -20.53 1.71
C LEU A 92 -3.59 -20.50 2.67
N THR A 93 -4.82 -20.56 2.14
CA THR A 93 -6.05 -20.64 2.94
C THR A 93 -5.98 -21.85 3.90
N HIS A 94 -5.67 -23.03 3.38
CA HIS A 94 -5.56 -24.23 4.20
C HIS A 94 -4.43 -24.14 5.24
N LEU A 95 -3.25 -23.63 4.87
CA LEU A 95 -2.11 -23.56 5.79
C LEU A 95 -2.33 -22.56 6.92
N ILE A 96 -2.89 -21.39 6.61
CA ILE A 96 -3.16 -20.34 7.61
C ILE A 96 -4.28 -20.77 8.55
N LEU A 97 -5.40 -21.28 8.03
CA LEU A 97 -6.56 -21.65 8.85
C LEU A 97 -6.28 -22.84 9.79
N ASN A 98 -5.35 -23.72 9.41
CA ASN A 98 -4.89 -24.84 10.24
C ASN A 98 -3.69 -24.49 11.13
N GLY A 99 -3.16 -23.25 11.07
CA GLY A 99 -2.05 -22.82 11.92
C GLY A 99 -0.68 -23.41 11.54
N MET A 100 -0.53 -23.90 10.30
CA MET A 100 0.73 -24.44 9.79
C MET A 100 1.70 -23.33 9.34
N ILE A 101 1.16 -22.20 8.89
CA ILE A 101 1.92 -20.98 8.57
C ILE A 101 1.38 -19.83 9.41
N LYS A 102 2.28 -19.02 9.96
CA LYS A 102 1.89 -17.78 10.66
C LYS A 102 1.75 -16.65 9.66
N VAL A 103 0.69 -15.87 9.83
CA VAL A 103 0.50 -14.62 9.09
C VAL A 103 1.53 -13.61 9.60
N LYS A 104 2.59 -13.36 8.84
CA LYS A 104 3.68 -12.43 9.18
C LYS A 104 3.81 -11.33 8.13
N GLY A 105 2.91 -10.35 8.13
CA GLY A 105 3.10 -9.20 7.24
C GLY A 105 2.54 -9.34 5.83
N GLN A 106 1.83 -10.44 5.54
CA GLN A 106 1.49 -10.84 4.17
C GLN A 106 -0.01 -11.07 3.96
N LEU A 107 -0.83 -10.74 4.96
CA LEU A 107 -2.28 -10.83 4.81
C LEU A 107 -2.80 -9.82 3.78
N GLY A 108 -2.06 -8.73 3.54
CA GLY A 108 -2.35 -7.77 2.49
C GLY A 108 -2.37 -8.40 1.09
N GLU A 109 -1.51 -9.37 0.79
CA GLU A 109 -1.54 -10.08 -0.51
C GLU A 109 -2.82 -10.89 -0.70
N MET A 110 -3.31 -11.52 0.37
CA MET A 110 -4.61 -12.20 0.37
C MET A 110 -5.76 -11.20 0.21
N ALA A 111 -5.64 -10.02 0.83
CA ALA A 111 -6.65 -8.96 0.77
C ALA A 111 -6.81 -8.40 -0.65
N LYS A 112 -5.72 -8.24 -1.42
CA LYS A 112 -5.79 -7.83 -2.83
C LYS A 112 -6.66 -8.74 -3.68
N CYS A 113 -6.66 -10.04 -3.36
CA CYS A 113 -7.45 -11.02 -4.11
C CYS A 113 -8.97 -10.80 -3.94
N LEU A 114 -9.44 -10.00 -2.97
CA LEU A 114 -10.86 -9.69 -2.79
C LEU A 114 -11.46 -8.92 -3.98
N GLU A 115 -10.64 -8.10 -4.64
CA GLU A 115 -11.01 -7.28 -5.78
C GLU A 115 -10.41 -7.85 -7.10
N ASP A 116 -10.03 -9.13 -7.11
CA ASP A 116 -9.52 -9.78 -8.33
C ASP A 116 -10.61 -9.86 -9.41
N GLU A 117 -10.23 -9.57 -10.67
CA GLU A 117 -11.13 -9.58 -11.82
C GLU A 117 -11.75 -10.96 -12.08
N GLU A 118 -11.05 -12.03 -11.73
CA GLU A 118 -11.56 -13.40 -11.85
C GLU A 118 -12.47 -13.72 -10.65
N PRO A 119 -13.79 -13.92 -10.86
CA PRO A 119 -14.76 -14.12 -9.77
C PRO A 119 -14.40 -15.29 -8.86
N ARG A 120 -13.81 -16.35 -9.42
CA ARG A 120 -13.45 -17.53 -8.65
C ARG A 120 -12.33 -17.27 -7.64
N ILE A 121 -11.45 -16.32 -7.93
CA ILE A 121 -10.35 -15.93 -7.01
C ILE A 121 -10.90 -15.02 -5.92
N SER A 122 -11.72 -14.03 -6.28
CA SER A 122 -12.34 -13.15 -5.29
C SER A 122 -13.30 -13.89 -4.36
N ASP A 123 -14.06 -14.87 -4.85
CA ASP A 123 -14.91 -15.73 -4.00
C ASP A 123 -14.09 -16.56 -3.02
N LEU A 124 -12.94 -17.08 -3.45
CA LEU A 124 -12.04 -17.84 -2.58
C LEU A 124 -11.39 -16.94 -1.51
N ALA A 125 -11.02 -15.71 -1.86
CA ALA A 125 -10.52 -14.72 -0.91
C ALA A 125 -11.60 -14.35 0.12
N LYS A 126 -12.84 -14.14 -0.33
CA LYS A 126 -13.99 -13.88 0.55
C LYS A 126 -14.22 -15.03 1.52
N LEU A 127 -14.18 -16.28 1.04
CA LEU A 127 -14.27 -17.46 1.88
C LEU A 127 -13.14 -17.50 2.92
N PHE A 128 -11.90 -17.26 2.51
CA PHE A 128 -10.75 -17.20 3.43
C PHE A 128 -10.97 -16.19 4.57
N PHE A 129 -11.36 -14.95 4.26
CA PHE A 129 -11.58 -13.93 5.28
C PHE A 129 -12.80 -14.23 6.17
N THR A 130 -13.83 -14.86 5.60
CA THR A 130 -15.00 -15.32 6.36
C THR A 130 -14.58 -16.39 7.39
N GLU A 131 -13.84 -17.41 6.97
CA GLU A 131 -13.32 -18.44 7.87
C GLU A 131 -12.32 -17.87 8.88
N LEU A 132 -11.45 -16.95 8.46
CA LEU A 132 -10.48 -16.30 9.34
C LEU A 132 -11.18 -15.43 10.41
N SER A 133 -12.32 -14.82 10.09
CA SER A 133 -13.11 -14.06 11.06
C SER A 133 -13.64 -14.90 12.23
N THR A 134 -13.80 -16.22 12.01
CA THR A 134 -14.20 -17.16 13.06
C THR A 134 -13.06 -17.52 14.02
N LYS A 135 -11.80 -17.23 13.66
CA LYS A 135 -10.60 -17.50 14.47
C LYS A 135 -10.33 -16.35 15.45
N ASP A 136 -9.97 -16.68 16.69
CA ASP A 136 -9.83 -15.75 17.83
C ASP A 136 -9.09 -14.44 17.51
N ASN A 137 -9.88 -13.37 17.24
CA ASN A 137 -9.40 -12.02 16.94
C ASN A 137 -8.38 -11.94 15.79
N ALA A 138 -8.35 -12.93 14.89
CA ALA A 138 -7.32 -13.02 13.84
C ALA A 138 -7.34 -11.81 12.90
N ILE A 139 -8.53 -11.38 12.46
CA ILE A 139 -8.71 -10.17 11.63
C ILE A 139 -8.18 -8.93 12.37
N TYR A 140 -8.63 -8.71 13.60
CA TYR A 140 -8.23 -7.57 14.42
C TYR A 140 -6.71 -7.50 14.64
N ASN A 141 -6.06 -8.64 14.87
CA ASN A 141 -4.62 -8.70 15.13
C ASN A 141 -3.79 -8.36 13.88
N ASN A 142 -4.29 -8.70 12.69
CA ASN A 142 -3.58 -8.47 11.43
C ASN A 142 -4.03 -7.20 10.70
N LEU A 143 -5.07 -6.51 11.19
CA LEU A 143 -5.60 -5.30 10.55
C LEU A 143 -4.56 -4.19 10.34
N PRO A 144 -3.69 -3.87 11.32
CA PRO A 144 -2.67 -2.83 11.11
C PRO A 144 -1.72 -3.17 9.98
N ASP A 145 -1.40 -4.45 9.81
CA ASP A 145 -0.52 -4.92 8.75
C ASP A 145 -1.16 -4.78 7.37
N VAL A 146 -2.41 -5.25 7.23
CA VAL A 146 -3.18 -5.12 5.99
C VAL A 146 -3.28 -3.66 5.55
N ILE A 147 -3.55 -2.74 6.49
CA ILE A 147 -3.58 -1.30 6.20
C ILE A 147 -2.22 -0.81 5.68
N SER A 148 -1.11 -1.16 6.35
CA SER A 148 0.25 -0.79 5.88
C SER A 148 0.50 -1.25 4.45
N HIS A 149 0.19 -2.52 4.19
CA HIS A 149 0.53 -3.22 2.97
C HIS A 149 -0.24 -2.69 1.76
N LEU A 150 -1.51 -2.29 1.97
CA LEU A 150 -2.37 -1.77 0.90
C LEU A 150 -2.24 -0.25 0.70
N SER A 151 -1.85 0.51 1.74
CA SER A 151 -1.76 1.98 1.68
C SER A 151 -0.41 2.51 1.19
N SER A 152 0.67 1.74 1.27
CA SER A 152 2.02 2.26 0.99
C SER A 152 3.03 1.19 0.58
N GLY A 153 4.04 1.61 -0.19
CA GLY A 153 5.13 0.77 -0.68
C GLY A 153 4.84 0.09 -2.01
N ASP A 154 5.70 -0.85 -2.40
CA ASP A 154 5.65 -1.57 -3.69
C ASP A 154 4.37 -2.40 -3.89
N HIS A 155 3.61 -2.59 -2.81
CA HIS A 155 2.40 -3.40 -2.76
C HIS A 155 1.12 -2.57 -2.60
N ALA A 156 1.22 -1.23 -2.62
CA ALA A 156 0.07 -0.34 -2.49
C ALA A 156 -0.96 -0.56 -3.62
N VAL A 157 -2.22 -0.33 -3.30
CA VAL A 157 -3.33 -0.38 -4.26
C VAL A 157 -3.98 0.99 -4.42
N GLU A 158 -4.73 1.15 -5.50
CA GLU A 158 -5.52 2.36 -5.76
C GLU A 158 -6.54 2.64 -4.63
N GLU A 159 -6.91 3.92 -4.44
CA GLU A 159 -7.77 4.34 -3.32
C GLU A 159 -9.10 3.61 -3.29
N GLU A 160 -9.70 3.44 -4.46
CA GLU A 160 -11.00 2.79 -4.58
C GLU A 160 -10.93 1.31 -4.18
N VAL A 161 -9.87 0.62 -4.60
CA VAL A 161 -9.60 -0.79 -4.27
C VAL A 161 -9.32 -0.94 -2.78
N PHE A 162 -8.49 -0.06 -2.20
CA PHE A 162 -8.25 0.00 -0.77
C PHE A 162 -9.56 0.15 0.00
N GLN A 163 -10.38 1.14 -0.37
CA GLN A 163 -11.61 1.43 0.33
C GLN A 163 -12.63 0.28 0.23
N SER A 164 -12.75 -0.37 -0.93
CA SER A 164 -13.63 -1.53 -1.12
C SER A 164 -13.16 -2.73 -0.26
N THR A 165 -11.86 -3.03 -0.33
CA THR A 165 -11.22 -4.10 0.43
C THR A 165 -11.41 -3.89 1.94
N MET A 166 -11.13 -2.68 2.44
CA MET A 166 -11.25 -2.37 3.86
C MET A 166 -12.71 -2.34 4.31
N ARG A 167 -13.68 -1.92 3.48
CA ARG A 167 -15.11 -2.05 3.79
C ARG A 167 -15.50 -3.50 4.08
N TYR A 168 -15.04 -4.43 3.26
CA TYR A 168 -15.28 -5.86 3.46
C TYR A 168 -14.58 -6.39 4.72
N ILE A 169 -13.31 -6.06 4.94
CA ILE A 169 -12.59 -6.55 6.12
C ILE A 169 -13.19 -6.00 7.42
N PHE A 170 -13.60 -4.72 7.43
CA PHE A 170 -14.20 -4.11 8.61
C PHE A 170 -15.60 -4.64 8.93
N SER A 171 -16.31 -5.27 7.98
CA SER A 171 -17.62 -5.87 8.28
C SER A 171 -17.54 -7.03 9.28
N PHE A 172 -16.36 -7.62 9.46
CA PHE A 172 -16.12 -8.66 10.47
C PHE A 172 -15.84 -8.11 11.89
N ILE A 173 -15.74 -6.79 12.06
CA ILE A 173 -15.48 -6.16 13.36
C ILE A 173 -16.81 -5.84 14.04
N GLU A 174 -17.36 -6.82 14.73
CA GLU A 174 -18.65 -6.66 15.43
C GLU A 174 -18.49 -6.28 16.91
N LYS A 175 -17.36 -6.63 17.53
CA LYS A 175 -17.16 -6.45 18.98
C LYS A 175 -16.77 -5.01 19.31
N GLU A 176 -17.52 -4.37 20.20
CA GLU A 176 -17.25 -2.99 20.64
C GLU A 176 -15.84 -2.80 21.20
N LYS A 177 -15.36 -3.74 22.03
CA LYS A 177 -13.99 -3.70 22.58
C LYS A 177 -12.91 -3.76 21.50
N GLN A 178 -13.15 -4.47 20.39
CA GLN A 178 -12.22 -4.48 19.27
C GLN A 178 -12.23 -3.10 18.60
N ALA A 179 -13.41 -2.55 18.31
CA ALA A 179 -13.55 -1.23 17.71
C ALA A 179 -12.83 -0.15 18.53
N GLU A 180 -13.00 -0.13 19.87
CA GLU A 180 -12.31 0.78 20.78
C GLU A 180 -10.78 0.72 20.62
N ASN A 181 -10.21 -0.49 20.63
CA ASN A 181 -8.77 -0.66 20.51
C ASN A 181 -8.26 -0.30 19.09
N ILE A 182 -9.07 -0.53 18.05
CA ILE A 182 -8.74 -0.11 16.69
C ILE A 182 -8.67 1.42 16.62
N VAL A 183 -9.63 2.14 17.21
CA VAL A 183 -9.59 3.61 17.25
C VAL A 183 -8.27 4.08 17.83
N GLU A 184 -7.87 3.56 19.00
CA GLU A 184 -6.63 3.94 19.65
C GLU A 184 -5.39 3.67 18.77
N LYS A 185 -5.30 2.47 18.18
CA LYS A 185 -4.19 2.09 17.28
C LYS A 185 -4.13 2.97 16.02
N LEU A 186 -5.27 3.25 15.39
CA LEU A 186 -5.33 4.08 14.19
C LEU A 186 -4.98 5.54 14.50
N CYS A 187 -5.44 6.07 15.64
CA CYS A 187 -5.05 7.41 16.10
C CYS A 187 -3.53 7.51 16.28
N GLN A 188 -2.90 6.54 16.95
CA GLN A 188 -1.44 6.51 17.11
C GLN A 188 -0.72 6.42 15.76
N ARG A 189 -1.29 5.70 14.79
CA ARG A 189 -0.71 5.51 13.47
C ARG A 189 -0.61 6.80 12.64
N PHE A 190 -1.54 7.75 12.82
CA PHE A 190 -1.43 9.08 12.20
C PHE A 190 -0.12 9.79 12.56
N ARG A 191 0.44 9.53 13.75
CA ARG A 191 1.72 10.12 14.17
C ARG A 191 2.90 9.62 13.34
N LEU A 192 2.84 8.39 12.85
CA LEU A 192 3.93 7.73 12.12
C LEU A 192 3.80 7.88 10.60
N SER A 193 2.71 8.48 10.13
CA SER A 193 2.39 8.62 8.71
C SER A 193 2.72 10.03 8.27
N GLU A 194 3.54 10.18 7.23
CA GLU A 194 3.91 11.49 6.66
C GLU A 194 3.30 11.73 5.27
N ASP A 195 2.72 10.68 4.67
CA ASP A 195 2.08 10.74 3.36
C ASP A 195 0.59 11.12 3.48
N PRO A 196 0.12 12.17 2.78
CA PRO A 196 -1.30 12.50 2.69
C PRO A 196 -2.20 11.31 2.32
N ARG A 197 -1.73 10.40 1.47
CA ARG A 197 -2.52 9.21 1.13
C ARG A 197 -2.77 8.32 2.34
N GLN A 198 -1.74 8.08 3.15
CA GLN A 198 -1.89 7.29 4.37
C GLN A 198 -2.84 7.97 5.36
N TRP A 199 -2.87 9.30 5.43
CA TRP A 199 -3.82 10.02 6.28
C TRP A 199 -5.26 9.77 5.85
N ARG A 200 -5.55 9.86 4.53
CA ARG A 200 -6.87 9.54 3.99
C ARG A 200 -7.28 8.10 4.27
N ASP A 201 -6.39 7.14 4.04
CA ASP A 201 -6.67 5.72 4.25
C ASP A 201 -6.95 5.39 5.72
N ILE A 202 -6.17 5.97 6.65
CA ILE A 202 -6.39 5.80 8.09
C ILE A 202 -7.70 6.48 8.51
N ALA A 203 -7.98 7.69 8.03
CA ALA A 203 -9.23 8.41 8.31
C ALA A 203 -10.45 7.63 7.78
N PHE A 204 -10.32 7.06 6.59
CA PHE A 204 -11.33 6.18 6.01
C PHE A 204 -11.56 4.95 6.89
N CYS A 205 -10.50 4.24 7.30
CA CYS A 205 -10.61 3.11 8.22
C CYS A 205 -11.28 3.46 9.55
N LEU A 206 -10.96 4.63 10.13
CA LEU A 206 -11.66 5.12 11.32
C LEU A 206 -13.15 5.31 11.04
N SER A 207 -13.51 5.90 9.89
CA SER A 207 -14.90 6.15 9.53
C SER A 207 -15.73 4.87 9.39
N LEU A 208 -15.12 3.71 9.12
CA LEU A 208 -15.81 2.42 9.01
C LEU A 208 -16.30 1.88 10.36
N LEU A 209 -15.73 2.36 11.48
CA LEU A 209 -16.11 1.92 12.80
C LEU A 209 -17.51 2.44 13.19
N PRO A 210 -18.27 1.68 14.00
CA PRO A 210 -19.66 2.01 14.28
C PRO A 210 -19.85 3.14 15.32
N PHE A 211 -18.82 3.47 16.12
CA PHE A 211 -18.87 4.47 17.22
C PHE A 211 -20.10 4.37 18.15
N LYS A 212 -20.57 3.14 18.40
CA LYS A 212 -21.68 2.84 19.33
C LYS A 212 -21.30 2.98 20.81
N SER A 213 -20.01 2.87 21.14
CA SER A 213 -19.51 3.02 22.50
C SER A 213 -19.02 4.45 22.75
N GLU A 214 -19.45 5.04 23.87
CA GLU A 214 -18.93 6.32 24.38
C GLU A 214 -17.40 6.27 24.52
N ARG A 215 -16.86 5.11 24.93
CA ARG A 215 -15.42 4.93 25.11
C ARG A 215 -14.64 5.00 23.80
N SER A 216 -15.22 4.54 22.69
CA SER A 216 -14.62 4.71 21.35
C SER A 216 -14.52 6.19 20.97
N VAL A 217 -15.54 6.99 21.30
CA VAL A 217 -15.56 8.44 21.06
C VAL A 217 -14.53 9.13 21.93
N LYS A 218 -14.46 8.81 23.23
CA LYS A 218 -13.44 9.36 24.13
C LYS A 218 -12.03 9.06 23.65
N LYS A 219 -11.77 7.83 23.18
CA LYS A 219 -10.48 7.46 22.59
C LYS A 219 -10.13 8.26 21.33
N LEU A 220 -11.12 8.56 20.50
CA LEU A 220 -10.94 9.42 19.33
C LEU A 220 -10.52 10.84 19.77
N ILE A 221 -11.20 11.41 20.76
CA ILE A 221 -10.95 12.76 21.28
C ILE A 221 -9.59 12.83 21.99
N GLU A 222 -9.25 11.87 22.85
CA GLU A 222 -7.93 11.73 23.48
C GLU A 222 -6.81 11.63 22.43
N GLY A 223 -7.09 11.00 21.29
CA GLY A 223 -6.18 10.85 20.17
C GLY A 223 -5.96 12.12 19.34
N LEU A 224 -6.70 13.21 19.58
CA LEU A 224 -6.68 14.44 18.77
C LEU A 224 -5.27 14.97 18.51
N GLN A 225 -4.39 14.91 19.51
CA GLN A 225 -3.00 15.35 19.40
C GLN A 225 -2.20 14.65 18.29
N PHE A 226 -2.62 13.45 17.86
CA PHE A 226 -1.93 12.66 16.85
C PHE A 226 -2.35 13.00 15.41
N TYR A 227 -3.51 13.61 15.21
CA TYR A 227 -4.05 13.87 13.88
C TYR A 227 -4.52 15.31 13.64
N ARG A 228 -4.56 16.18 14.65
CA ARG A 228 -5.03 17.58 14.52
C ARG A 228 -4.34 18.36 13.40
N ASP A 229 -3.05 18.10 13.19
CA ASP A 229 -2.22 18.75 12.19
C ASP A 229 -2.54 18.28 10.76
N LYS A 230 -3.26 17.16 10.59
CA LYS A 230 -3.70 16.63 9.29
C LYS A 230 -5.13 17.02 8.90
N LEU A 231 -5.89 17.64 9.81
CA LEU A 231 -7.30 18.01 9.59
C LEU A 231 -7.51 19.09 8.53
N HIS A 232 -6.45 19.78 8.12
CA HIS A 232 -6.49 20.72 7.00
C HIS A 232 -6.74 20.01 5.65
N GLU A 233 -6.50 18.70 5.58
CA GLU A 233 -6.80 17.91 4.38
C GLU A 233 -8.31 17.66 4.26
N LYS A 234 -8.86 18.01 3.10
CA LYS A 234 -10.30 17.95 2.82
C LYS A 234 -10.89 16.56 3.07
N ASP A 235 -10.31 15.51 2.51
CA ASP A 235 -10.90 14.17 2.58
C ASP A 235 -10.81 13.59 4.00
N VAL A 236 -9.73 13.87 4.74
CA VAL A 236 -9.61 13.52 6.15
C VAL A 236 -10.69 14.23 6.96
N PHE A 237 -10.86 15.54 6.78
CA PHE A 237 -11.91 16.30 7.46
C PHE A 237 -13.31 15.74 7.18
N GLU A 238 -13.61 15.40 5.93
CA GLU A 238 -14.89 14.80 5.55
C GLU A 238 -15.13 13.48 6.29
N ARG A 239 -14.11 12.61 6.40
CA ARG A 239 -14.22 11.36 7.17
C ARG A 239 -14.45 11.61 8.66
N PHE A 240 -13.78 12.58 9.27
CA PHE A 240 -14.02 12.95 10.67
C PHE A 240 -15.41 13.55 10.89
N SER A 241 -15.94 14.30 9.92
CA SER A 241 -17.31 14.80 9.93
C SER A 241 -18.34 13.66 9.88
N GLU A 242 -18.10 12.64 9.05
CA GLU A 242 -18.93 11.42 9.03
C GLU A 242 -18.90 10.69 10.37
N ILE A 243 -17.72 10.59 11.00
CA ILE A 243 -17.56 9.99 12.32
C ILE A 243 -18.38 10.76 13.37
N LEU A 244 -18.32 12.09 13.34
CA LEU A 244 -19.12 12.95 14.21
C LEU A 244 -20.62 12.69 14.05
N VAL A 245 -21.12 12.61 12.81
CA VAL A 245 -22.54 12.30 12.55
C VAL A 245 -22.91 10.94 13.13
N LYS A 246 -22.06 9.92 12.96
CA LYS A 246 -22.28 8.57 13.54
C LYS A 246 -22.29 8.61 15.06
N ALA A 247 -21.29 9.25 15.68
CA ALA A 247 -21.21 9.41 17.13
C ALA A 247 -22.42 10.20 17.66
N ARG A 248 -22.91 11.20 16.93
CA ARG A 248 -24.09 12.00 17.31
C ARG A 248 -25.40 11.23 17.21
N SER A 249 -25.52 10.34 16.23
CA SER A 249 -26.71 9.50 16.01
C SER A 249 -26.92 8.45 17.11
N ASN A 250 -25.90 8.20 17.93
CA ASN A 250 -25.96 7.27 19.04
C ASN A 250 -26.93 7.77 20.13
N LYS A 251 -27.94 6.96 20.45
CA LYS A 251 -29.04 7.30 21.37
C LYS A 251 -28.73 7.01 22.85
N SER A 252 -27.45 6.85 23.21
CA SER A 252 -27.04 6.62 24.61
C SER A 252 -27.38 7.82 25.49
N ALA A 253 -27.90 7.55 26.70
CA ALA A 253 -28.26 8.59 27.67
C ALA A 253 -27.04 9.33 28.27
N ASN A 254 -25.85 8.71 28.22
CA ASN A 254 -24.58 9.27 28.72
C ASN A 254 -23.70 9.79 27.58
N LYS A 255 -24.31 10.40 26.57
CA LYS A 255 -23.56 10.90 25.42
C LYS A 255 -22.65 12.07 25.84
N PRO A 256 -21.37 12.09 25.43
CA PRO A 256 -20.45 13.16 25.79
C PRO A 256 -20.69 14.38 24.87
N ASP A 257 -21.90 14.95 24.91
CA ASP A 257 -22.31 16.01 23.99
C ASP A 257 -21.42 17.26 24.11
N THR A 258 -20.95 17.60 25.31
CA THR A 258 -19.99 18.69 25.51
C THR A 258 -18.66 18.42 24.81
N GLU A 259 -18.08 17.24 25.03
CA GLU A 259 -16.78 16.84 24.42
C GLU A 259 -16.91 16.74 22.89
N LEU A 260 -18.07 16.27 22.38
CA LEU A 260 -18.36 16.21 20.96
C LEU A 260 -18.53 17.60 20.33
N ASN A 261 -19.12 18.55 21.04
CA ASN A 261 -19.24 19.94 20.58
C ASN A 261 -17.87 20.64 20.56
N GLU A 262 -17.04 20.39 21.58
CA GLU A 262 -15.65 20.88 21.59
C GLU A 262 -14.86 20.25 20.44
N PHE A 263 -15.00 18.95 20.20
CA PHE A 263 -14.36 18.25 19.10
C PHE A 263 -14.79 18.80 17.73
N GLU A 264 -16.08 19.06 17.53
CA GLU A 264 -16.61 19.70 16.32
C GLU A 264 -16.04 21.11 16.12
N SER A 265 -15.99 21.92 17.19
CA SER A 265 -15.38 23.26 17.11
C SER A 265 -13.90 23.21 16.72
N ILE A 266 -13.16 22.20 17.21
CA ILE A 266 -11.76 21.99 16.87
C ILE A 266 -11.61 21.58 15.40
N LEU A 267 -12.47 20.68 14.92
CA LEU A 267 -12.51 20.27 13.52
C LEU A 267 -12.74 21.49 12.61
N ASP A 268 -13.78 22.29 12.90
CA ASP A 268 -14.13 23.46 12.10
C ASP A 268 -13.05 24.54 12.08
N GLU A 269 -12.39 24.80 13.23
CA GLU A 269 -11.29 25.76 13.30
C GLU A 269 -10.08 25.30 12.47
N HIS A 270 -9.74 24.01 12.51
CA HIS A 270 -8.65 23.46 11.69
C HIS A 270 -8.98 23.40 10.20
N ARG A 271 -10.26 23.20 9.84
CA ARG A 271 -10.72 23.36 8.46
C ARG A 271 -10.56 24.79 7.99
N ARG A 272 -10.97 25.77 8.79
CA ARG A 272 -10.85 27.20 8.46
C ARG A 272 -9.39 27.59 8.25
N GLN A 273 -8.50 27.13 9.13
CA GLN A 273 -7.04 27.32 8.97
C GLN A 273 -6.52 26.67 7.69
N GLY A 274 -6.94 25.44 7.37
CA GLY A 274 -6.56 24.76 6.12
C GLY A 274 -7.06 25.45 4.84
N GLU A 275 -8.29 25.98 4.86
CA GLU A 275 -8.86 26.75 3.75
C GLU A 275 -8.11 28.08 3.55
N GLU A 276 -7.73 28.75 4.65
CA GLU A 276 -6.92 29.98 4.64
C GLU A 276 -5.51 29.72 4.08
N ASP A 277 -4.86 28.62 4.49
CA ASP A 277 -3.53 28.21 4.03
C ASP A 277 -3.53 27.81 2.55
N GLN A 278 -4.49 26.99 2.09
CA GLN A 278 -4.64 26.67 0.66
C GLN A 278 -4.92 27.90 -0.20
N ALA A 279 -5.72 28.84 0.30
CA ALA A 279 -6.00 30.09 -0.39
C ALA A 279 -4.74 30.97 -0.49
N PHE A 280 -3.90 30.95 0.55
CA PHE A 280 -2.61 31.63 0.55
C PHE A 280 -1.64 30.99 -0.45
N GLU A 281 -1.51 29.66 -0.45
CA GLU A 281 -0.66 28.93 -1.41
C GLU A 281 -1.09 29.18 -2.86
N LYS A 282 -2.38 29.04 -3.19
CA LYS A 282 -2.90 29.36 -4.53
C LYS A 282 -2.62 30.80 -4.95
N ARG A 283 -2.69 31.76 -4.01
CA ARG A 283 -2.32 33.16 -4.27
C ARG A 283 -0.81 33.32 -4.52
N VAL A 284 0.03 32.61 -3.76
CA VAL A 284 1.49 32.64 -3.92
C VAL A 284 1.90 31.98 -5.24
N GLU A 285 1.33 30.83 -5.59
CA GLU A 285 1.54 30.16 -6.88
C GLU A 285 1.03 30.99 -8.05
N GLY A 286 -0.16 31.57 -7.93
CA GLY A 286 -0.70 32.51 -8.92
C GLY A 286 0.21 33.72 -9.13
N LYS A 287 0.78 34.27 -8.04
CA LYS A 287 1.78 35.36 -8.10
C LYS A 287 3.10 34.89 -8.73
N LYS A 288 3.60 33.69 -8.40
CA LYS A 288 4.81 33.09 -9.00
C LYS A 288 4.62 32.82 -10.50
N ALA A 289 3.46 32.29 -10.91
CA ALA A 289 3.09 32.04 -12.29
C ALA A 289 2.93 33.35 -13.08
N ALA A 290 2.30 34.36 -12.48
CA ALA A 290 2.20 35.70 -13.06
C ALA A 290 3.58 36.37 -13.20
N ALA A 291 4.45 36.24 -12.20
CA ALA A 291 5.83 36.74 -12.25
C ALA A 291 6.65 36.05 -13.34
N LYS A 292 6.54 34.72 -13.48
CA LYS A 292 7.17 33.96 -14.58
C LYS A 292 6.65 34.42 -15.95
N LYS A 293 5.34 34.61 -16.13
CA LYS A 293 4.74 35.14 -17.37
C LYS A 293 5.19 36.58 -17.68
N LYS A 294 5.34 37.42 -16.65
CA LYS A 294 5.80 38.82 -16.81
C LYS A 294 7.29 38.90 -17.13
N ALA A 295 8.11 38.00 -16.58
CA ALA A 295 9.53 37.86 -16.88
C ALA A 295 9.78 37.34 -18.31
N THR A 296 9.03 36.34 -18.76
CA THR A 296 9.11 35.85 -20.16
C THR A 296 8.65 36.91 -21.16
N ARG A 297 7.57 37.66 -20.87
CA ARG A 297 7.16 38.81 -21.71
C ARG A 297 8.22 39.92 -21.76
N ARG A 298 8.88 40.24 -20.65
CA ARG A 298 9.98 41.23 -20.60
C ARG A 298 11.21 40.77 -21.39
N SER A 299 11.58 39.49 -21.28
CA SER A 299 12.67 38.88 -22.05
C SER A 299 12.39 38.93 -23.56
N ASN A 300 11.18 38.55 -23.99
CA ASN A 300 10.78 38.63 -25.40
C ASN A 300 10.77 40.07 -25.93
N ARG A 301 10.33 41.05 -25.13
CA ARG A 301 10.31 42.47 -25.53
C ARG A 301 11.72 43.08 -25.63
N LYS A 302 12.66 42.60 -24.80
CA LYS A 302 14.08 43.01 -24.89
C LYS A 302 14.76 42.43 -26.13
N LYS A 303 14.45 41.17 -26.48
CA LYS A 303 14.89 40.55 -27.76
C LYS A 303 14.35 41.26 -29.00
N THR A 304 13.15 41.84 -28.95
CA THR A 304 12.60 42.61 -30.08
C THR A 304 13.21 44.01 -30.18
N GLN A 305 13.56 44.64 -29.05
CA GLN A 305 14.22 45.97 -29.05
C GLN A 305 15.70 45.93 -29.45
N ASP A 306 16.42 44.83 -29.17
CA ASP A 306 17.81 44.66 -29.65
C ASP A 306 17.87 44.27 -31.14
N ALA A 307 16.76 43.84 -31.76
CA ALA A 307 16.69 43.55 -33.19
C ALA A 307 16.43 44.77 -34.08
N ASP A 308 15.94 45.89 -33.51
CA ASP A 308 15.63 47.15 -34.21
C ASP A 308 16.77 48.19 -34.12
N ARG A 309 17.94 47.83 -33.57
CA ARG A 309 19.15 48.68 -33.63
C ARG A 309 20.04 48.20 -34.76
N GLU A 310 19.84 48.74 -35.96
CA GLU A 310 20.80 48.62 -37.05
C GLU A 310 22.15 49.26 -36.67
N PRO A 311 23.29 48.66 -37.07
CA PRO A 311 24.62 49.21 -36.80
C PRO A 311 24.98 50.28 -37.83
N GLU A 312 25.19 51.53 -37.39
CA GLU A 312 25.83 52.55 -38.22
C GLU A 312 27.31 52.21 -38.47
N SER A 313 27.67 52.21 -39.74
CA SER A 313 28.98 51.91 -40.29
C SER A 313 30.04 52.98 -40.01
N SER A 314 31.30 52.58 -39.73
CA SER A 314 32.46 53.28 -40.31
C SER A 314 33.77 52.43 -40.30
N ALA A 315 34.10 51.98 -41.50
CA ALA A 315 35.41 51.91 -42.17
C ALA A 315 36.63 51.12 -41.60
N PRO A 316 37.51 50.59 -42.50
CA PRO A 316 38.54 49.60 -42.17
C PRO A 316 39.98 50.17 -42.18
N ARG A 317 40.89 49.55 -41.41
CA ARG A 317 42.38 49.46 -41.56
C ARG A 317 42.92 48.88 -40.24
N ARG A 318 43.95 48.03 -40.14
CA ARG A 318 45.06 47.65 -41.01
C ARG A 318 45.65 46.34 -40.45
N ARG A 319 46.17 45.47 -41.33
CA ARG A 319 46.99 44.29 -40.98
C ARG A 319 48.22 44.67 -40.15
N ALA A 320 48.55 43.85 -39.15
CA ALA A 320 49.92 43.55 -38.76
C ALA A 320 50.04 42.05 -38.41
N ARG A 321 50.97 41.39 -39.12
CA ARG A 321 51.70 40.15 -38.82
C ARG A 321 52.31 40.24 -37.39
N THR A 322 52.63 39.20 -36.62
CA THR A 322 53.28 37.90 -36.91
C THR A 322 53.33 37.05 -35.61
N GLN A 323 53.37 35.72 -35.77
CA GLN A 323 54.18 34.70 -35.05
C GLN A 323 53.93 34.44 -33.55
N ASP A 324 53.50 33.21 -33.22
CA ASP A 324 54.31 32.06 -32.74
C ASP A 324 54.18 32.06 -31.19
N ASP A 325 53.86 31.00 -30.46
CA ASP A 325 54.39 29.63 -30.50
C ASP A 325 53.35 28.59 -30.04
N GLU A 326 53.60 27.37 -30.52
CA GLU A 326 53.14 26.08 -30.03
C GLU A 326 53.63 25.81 -28.59
N ASP A 327 52.83 25.06 -27.82
CA ASP A 327 53.25 23.89 -27.02
C ASP A 327 52.08 23.55 -26.07
N ASP A 328 51.24 22.55 -26.32
CA ASP A 328 51.48 21.11 -26.36
C ASP A 328 51.39 20.44 -24.97
N MET A 329 50.83 19.23 -25.01
CA MET A 329 51.04 18.12 -24.07
C MET A 329 50.21 18.01 -22.76
N TYR A 330 49.26 17.07 -22.84
CA TYR A 330 49.09 15.91 -21.95
C TYR A 330 49.71 15.96 -20.55
N ILE A 331 48.87 15.75 -19.52
CA ILE A 331 48.76 14.48 -18.74
C ILE A 331 47.36 14.42 -18.13
#